data_AF-A0A3A1QXW1-F1
#
_entry.id   AF-A0A3A1QXW1-F1
#
_cell.length_a   1.000
_cell.length_b   1.000
_cell.length_c   1.000
_cell.angle_alpha   90.00
_cell.angle_beta   90.00
_cell.angle_gamma   90.00
#
_symmetry.space_group_name_H-M   'P 1'
#
loop_
_entity.id
_entity.type
_entity.pdbx_description
1 polymer ?
#
loop_
_entity_poly.entity_id
_entity_poly.type
_entity_poly.pdbx_seq_one_letter_code
_entity_poly.pdbx_strand_id
1 'polypeptide(L)'
;MNINHLPQREQELLSAIDNYIEKVQQQSEQPATIKRNELEDHIESKAETLSIQFEKDSTSIQTYYTFFLEGQNIQVELFYRYQNFYTRHKITPL
;
A
#
# COMPACT_ATOMS: atom_id res chain seq x y z
N MET A 1 17.00 15.07 -10.43
CA MET A 1 16.47 14.20 -9.36
C MET A 1 16.94 12.79 -9.67
N ASN A 2 17.89 12.25 -8.90
CA ASN A 2 18.32 10.86 -9.06
C ASN A 2 17.20 9.97 -8.55
N ILE A 3 16.61 9.19 -9.45
CA ILE A 3 15.59 8.21 -9.14
C ILE A 3 16.37 7.05 -8.49
N ASN A 4 16.48 7.11 -7.17
CA ASN A 4 17.22 6.15 -6.38
C ASN A 4 16.70 4.73 -6.66
N HIS A 5 17.65 3.82 -6.75
CA HIS A 5 17.44 2.38 -6.80
C HIS A 5 16.70 1.97 -5.51
N LEU A 6 15.37 1.96 -5.55
CA LEU A 6 14.58 1.43 -4.45
C LEU A 6 14.96 -0.06 -4.27
N PRO A 7 15.21 -0.53 -3.03
CA PRO A 7 15.48 -1.94 -2.77
C PRO A 7 14.38 -2.82 -3.38
N GLN A 8 14.75 -4.00 -3.88
CA GLN A 8 13.84 -4.89 -4.62
C GLN A 8 12.52 -5.18 -3.85
N ARG A 9 12.61 -5.38 -2.53
CA ARG A 9 11.45 -5.64 -1.67
C ARG A 9 10.47 -4.46 -1.60
N GLU A 10 10.97 -3.24 -1.64
CA GLU A 10 10.13 -2.04 -1.67
C GLU A 10 9.35 -1.95 -2.98
N GLN A 11 10.05 -2.11 -4.10
CA GLN A 11 9.41 -2.04 -5.42
C GLN A 11 8.34 -3.12 -5.54
N GLU A 12 8.62 -4.31 -5.04
CA GLU A 12 7.64 -5.40 -5.02
C GLU A 12 6.42 -5.10 -4.15
N LEU A 13 6.60 -4.47 -2.99
CA LEU A 13 5.49 -4.11 -2.10
C LEU A 13 4.61 -3.02 -2.73
N LEU A 14 5.21 -1.93 -3.20
CA LEU A 14 4.49 -0.82 -3.83
C LEU A 14 3.78 -1.27 -5.12
N SER A 15 4.48 -2.03 -5.96
CA SER A 15 3.88 -2.58 -7.19
C SER A 15 2.72 -3.52 -6.87
N ALA A 16 2.79 -4.31 -5.79
CA ALA A 16 1.69 -5.20 -5.41
C ALA A 16 0.44 -4.43 -4.97
N ILE A 17 0.61 -3.26 -4.33
CA ILE A 17 -0.49 -2.37 -3.94
C ILE A 17 -1.13 -1.77 -5.20
N ASP A 18 -0.31 -1.18 -6.06
CA ASP A 18 -0.79 -0.50 -7.27
C ASP A 18 -1.46 -1.50 -8.23
N ASN A 19 -0.85 -2.67 -8.45
CA ASN A 19 -1.42 -3.73 -9.29
C ASN A 19 -2.79 -4.23 -8.78
N TYR A 20 -2.97 -4.29 -7.45
CA TYR A 20 -4.26 -4.72 -6.89
C TYR A 20 -5.34 -3.67 -7.16
N ILE A 21 -5.02 -2.39 -6.97
CA ILE A 21 -5.95 -1.27 -7.22
C ILE A 21 -6.31 -1.21 -8.71
N GLU A 22 -5.31 -1.27 -9.60
CA GLU A 22 -5.52 -1.29 -11.05
C GLU A 22 -6.37 -2.49 -11.48
N LYS A 23 -6.09 -3.69 -10.95
CA LYS A 23 -6.87 -4.89 -11.25
C LYS A 23 -8.33 -4.72 -10.86
N VAL A 24 -8.62 -4.18 -9.68
CA VAL A 24 -10.00 -3.97 -9.24
C VAL A 24 -10.70 -2.91 -10.09
N GLN A 25 -9.99 -1.85 -10.48
CA GLN A 25 -10.52 -0.82 -11.39
C GLN A 25 -10.81 -1.36 -12.80
N GLN A 26 -9.96 -2.23 -13.33
CA GLN A 26 -10.15 -2.84 -14.67
C GLN A 26 -11.26 -3.89 -14.71
N GLN A 27 -11.63 -4.48 -13.58
CA GLN A 27 -12.65 -5.52 -13.49
C GLN A 27 -14.10 -4.99 -13.49
N SER A 28 -14.34 -3.68 -13.53
CA SER A 28 -15.69 -3.13 -13.59
C SER A 28 -15.79 -1.92 -14.52
N GLU A 29 -16.85 -1.89 -15.34
CA GLU A 29 -17.22 -0.73 -16.17
C GLU A 29 -17.76 0.45 -15.32
N GLN A 30 -18.00 0.21 -14.02
CA GLN A 30 -18.34 1.20 -12.99
C GLN A 30 -17.22 1.26 -11.95
N PRO A 31 -17.04 2.37 -11.20
CA PRO A 31 -15.99 2.46 -10.18
C PRO A 31 -16.13 1.31 -9.16
N ALA A 32 -15.26 0.30 -9.30
CA ALA A 32 -15.26 -0.86 -8.43
C ALA A 32 -14.94 -0.40 -7.01
N THR A 33 -15.86 -0.68 -6.08
CA THR A 33 -15.63 -0.41 -4.66
C THR A 33 -14.68 -1.47 -4.12
N ILE A 34 -13.42 -1.10 -3.88
CA ILE A 34 -12.47 -1.97 -3.17
C ILE A 34 -12.93 -2.08 -1.72
N LYS A 35 -13.17 -3.27 -1.18
CA LYS A 35 -13.46 -3.34 0.26
C LYS A 35 -12.18 -3.08 1.03
N ARG A 36 -12.29 -2.24 2.07
CA ARG A 36 -11.18 -1.92 2.98
C ARG A 36 -10.42 -3.18 3.42
N ASN A 37 -11.14 -4.17 3.93
CA ASN A 37 -10.54 -5.41 4.43
C ASN A 37 -9.78 -6.15 3.34
N GLU A 38 -10.31 -6.23 2.11
CA GLU A 38 -9.64 -6.96 1.02
C GLU A 38 -8.31 -6.31 0.62
N LEU A 39 -8.25 -4.97 0.63
CA LEU A 39 -7.01 -4.23 0.37
C LEU A 39 -6.01 -4.36 1.51
N GLU A 40 -6.47 -4.23 2.76
CA GLU A 40 -5.63 -4.40 3.94
C GLU A 40 -5.05 -5.82 4.01
N ASP A 41 -5.89 -6.85 3.82
CA ASP A 41 -5.47 -8.26 3.83
C ASP A 41 -4.43 -8.54 2.75
N HIS A 42 -4.58 -7.96 1.54
CA HIS A 42 -3.62 -8.10 0.45
C HIS A 42 -2.26 -7.46 0.80
N ILE A 43 -2.29 -6.28 1.41
CA ILE A 43 -1.09 -5.55 1.85
C ILE A 43 -0.35 -6.32 2.94
N GLU A 44 -1.08 -6.74 3.98
CA GLU A 44 -0.53 -7.47 5.12
C GLU A 44 0.05 -8.81 4.67
N SER A 45 -0.69 -9.58 3.85
CA SER A 45 -0.21 -10.85 3.29
C SER A 45 1.07 -10.68 2.47
N LYS A 46 1.16 -9.60 1.68
CA LYS A 46 2.36 -9.33 0.88
C LYS A 46 3.55 -8.94 1.76
N ALA A 47 3.33 -8.12 2.80
CA ALA A 47 4.36 -7.76 3.76
C ALA A 47 4.89 -8.99 4.52
N GLU A 48 4.00 -9.87 4.97
CA GLU A 48 4.36 -11.15 5.59
C GLU A 48 5.18 -12.04 4.65
N THR A 49 4.73 -12.18 3.40
CA THR A 49 5.44 -12.97 2.36
C THR A 49 6.86 -12.44 2.14
N LEU A 50 7.03 -11.12 2.17
CA LEU A 50 8.32 -10.45 2.01
C LEU A 50 9.14 -10.37 3.31
N SER A 51 8.61 -10.90 4.43
CA SER A 51 9.21 -10.79 5.77
C SER A 51 9.52 -9.35 6.18
N ILE A 52 8.62 -8.42 5.83
CA ILE A 52 8.71 -7.00 6.17
C ILE A 52 7.90 -6.77 7.44
N GLN A 53 8.54 -6.24 8.48
CA GLN A 53 7.84 -5.81 9.68
C GLN A 53 7.07 -4.53 9.39
N PHE A 54 5.87 -4.41 9.98
CA PHE A 54 5.07 -3.21 9.82
C PHE A 54 4.30 -2.85 11.09
N GLU A 55 4.01 -1.57 11.24
CA GLU A 55 3.01 -1.04 12.15
C GLU A 55 1.77 -0.61 11.36
N LYS A 56 0.60 -0.83 11.95
CA LYS A 56 -0.70 -0.43 11.39
C LYS A 56 -1.41 0.48 12.38
N ASP A 57 -1.81 1.65 11.91
CA ASP A 57 -2.77 2.53 12.58
C ASP A 57 -3.98 2.69 11.68
N SER A 58 -5.19 2.64 12.25
CA SER A 58 -6.39 2.69 11.42
C SER A 58 -7.52 3.46 12.09
N THR A 59 -8.19 4.27 11.28
CA THR A 59 -9.37 5.06 11.61
C THR A 59 -10.56 4.62 10.75
N SER A 60 -11.73 5.25 10.91
CA SER A 60 -12.91 4.92 10.08
C SER A 60 -12.74 5.30 8.61
N ILE A 61 -11.86 6.25 8.29
CA ILE A 61 -11.72 6.83 6.95
C ILE A 61 -10.33 6.64 6.34
N GLN A 62 -9.38 6.12 7.12
CA GLN A 62 -7.98 6.03 6.70
C GLN A 62 -7.24 4.94 7.47
N THR A 63 -6.32 4.26 6.78
CA THR A 63 -5.35 3.34 7.39
C THR A 63 -3.95 3.79 7.02
N TYR A 64 -3.04 3.73 7.98
CA TYR A 64 -1.62 4.02 7.85
C TYR A 64 -0.84 2.74 8.12
N TYR A 65 0.06 2.42 7.21
CA TYR A 65 1.09 1.41 7.41
C TYR A 65 2.45 2.06 7.44
N THR A 66 3.26 1.67 8.41
CA THR A 66 4.70 1.98 8.43
C THR A 66 5.45 0.67 8.27
N PHE A 67 6.03 0.45 7.09
CA PHE A 67 6.87 -0.70 6.79
C PHE A 67 8.33 -0.39 7.14
N PHE A 68 8.93 -1.24 7.95
CA PHE A 68 10.33 -1.14 8.36
C PHE A 68 11.20 -1.93 7.39
N LEU A 69 11.99 -1.22 6.60
CA LEU A 69 12.95 -1.80 5.67
C LEU A 69 14.37 -1.43 6.11
N GLU A 70 15.35 -2.21 5.65
CA GLU A 70 16.75 -1.94 5.96
C GLU A 70 17.17 -0.58 5.38
N GLY A 71 17.42 0.39 6.26
CA GLY A 71 17.91 1.73 5.89
C GLY A 71 16.83 2.78 5.58
N GLN A 72 15.55 2.42 5.60
CA GLN A 72 14.46 3.38 5.34
C GLN A 72 13.10 2.83 5.80
N ASN A 73 12.15 3.73 6.05
CA ASN A 73 10.77 3.37 6.32
C ASN A 73 9.86 3.81 5.18
N ILE A 74 8.91 2.96 4.83
CA ILE A 74 7.86 3.30 3.86
C ILE A 74 6.57 3.48 4.62
N GLN A 75 6.00 4.66 4.47
CA GLN A 75 4.66 4.95 4.96
C GLN A 75 3.66 4.81 3.81
N VAL A 76 2.65 3.97 3.98
CA VAL A 76 1.53 3.83 3.04
C VAL A 76 0.25 4.31 3.72
N GLU A 77 -0.41 5.27 3.12
CA GLU A 77 -1.67 5.84 3.56
C GLU A 77 -2.78 5.39 2.60
N LEU A 78 -3.79 4.72 3.16
CA LEU A 78 -4.97 4.27 2.44
C LEU A 78 -6.15 5.16 2.85
N PHE A 79 -6.75 5.86 1.91
CA PHE A 79 -7.89 6.73 2.20
C PHE A 79 -9.19 6.12 1.66
N TYR A 80 -10.20 6.07 2.52
CA TYR A 80 -11.53 5.50 2.25
C TYR A 80 -12.58 6.61 2.25
N ARG A 81 -12.67 7.40 1.16
CA ARG A 81 -13.65 8.49 1.06
C ARG A 81 -14.62 8.25 -0.10
N TYR A 82 -15.92 8.27 0.20
CA TYR A 82 -17.00 8.32 -0.80
C TYR A 82 -16.82 7.34 -1.97
N GLN A 83 -16.62 6.05 -1.67
CA GLN A 83 -16.41 4.98 -2.66
C GLN A 83 -15.18 5.12 -3.56
N ASN A 84 -14.35 6.16 -3.34
CA ASN A 84 -13.09 6.37 -4.02
C ASN A 84 -11.95 5.95 -3.09
N PHE A 85 -11.03 5.18 -3.66
CA PHE A 85 -9.82 4.72 -3.01
C PHE A 85 -8.66 5.46 -3.65
N TYR A 86 -7.84 6.09 -2.82
CA TYR A 86 -6.53 6.52 -3.27
C TYR A 86 -5.51 6.15 -2.22
N THR A 87 -4.37 5.69 -2.70
CA THR A 87 -3.20 5.37 -1.90
C THR A 87 -2.20 6.48 -2.06
N ARG A 88 -1.53 6.82 -0.97
CA ARG A 88 -0.35 7.66 -0.99
C ARG A 88 0.75 6.90 -0.31
N HIS A 89 1.93 6.87 -0.92
CA HIS A 89 3.11 6.33 -0.29
C HIS A 89 4.14 7.45 -0.12
N LYS A 90 4.81 7.44 1.02
CA LYS A 90 5.92 8.34 1.34
C LYS A 90 7.08 7.51 1.83
N ILE A 91 8.23 7.72 1.23
CA ILE A 91 9.49 7.11 1.66
C ILE A 91 10.18 8.11 2.58
N THR A 92 10.51 7.67 3.79
CA THR A 92 11.26 8.47 4.74
C THR A 92 12.58 7.74 5.03
N PRO A 93 13.74 8.31 4.67
CA PRO A 93 15.02 7.75 5.08
C PRO A 93 15.13 7.78 6.61
N LEU A 94 15.77 6.75 7.19
CA LEU A 94 16.07 6.70 8.61
C LEU A 94 17.09 7.78 9.02
#